data_AF-A0A1I7J941-F1
#
_entry.id   AF-A0A1I7J941-F1
#
_cell.length_a   1.000
_cell.length_b   1.000
_cell.length_c   1.000
_cell.angle_alpha   90.00
_cell.angle_beta   90.00
_cell.angle_gamma   90.00
#
_symmetry.space_group_name_H-M   'P 1'
#
loop_
_entity.id
_entity.type
_entity.pdbx_description
1 polymer ?
#
loop_
_entity_poly.entity_id
_entity_poly.type
_entity_poly.pdbx_seq_one_letter_code
_entity_poly.pdbx_strand_id
1 'polypeptide(L)'
;MDIRALVDKHMAGKSDRSKQMYVYWLNRFRDWLVGAGGDMARLTRADVQQFIDWMTAHKKSPSTVSVAVSAIRAFARWTGQEHARHNLSTHADLEKVKRFRVLE
;
A
#
# COMPACT_ATOMS: atom_id res chain seq x y z
N MET A 1 -13.93 -5.04 8.75
CA MET A 1 -14.07 -3.88 7.83
C MET A 1 -14.23 -4.38 6.41
N ASP A 2 -15.23 -3.91 5.68
CA ASP A 2 -15.42 -4.27 4.27
C ASP A 2 -14.65 -3.32 3.34
N ILE A 3 -13.58 -3.86 2.72
CA ILE A 3 -12.69 -3.08 1.85
C ILE A 3 -13.39 -2.68 0.55
N ARG A 4 -14.29 -3.53 0.03
CA ARG A 4 -14.96 -3.26 -1.25
C ARG A 4 -15.91 -2.08 -1.11
N ALA A 5 -16.76 -2.07 -0.09
CA ALA A 5 -17.70 -0.99 0.19
C ALA A 5 -16.98 0.34 0.43
N LEU A 6 -15.84 0.31 1.14
CA LEU A 6 -15.02 1.50 1.36
C LEU A 6 -14.47 2.06 0.03
N VAL A 7 -13.90 1.19 -0.81
CA VAL A 7 -13.39 1.58 -2.13
C VAL A 7 -14.51 2.12 -3.01
N ASP A 8 -15.68 1.47 -3.04
CA ASP A 8 -16.80 1.93 -3.86
C ASP A 8 -17.29 3.32 -3.44
N LYS A 9 -17.38 3.55 -2.12
CA LYS A 9 -17.74 4.85 -1.54
C LYS A 9 -16.75 5.96 -1.89
N HIS A 10 -15.45 5.71 -1.75
CA HIS A 10 -14.42 6.76 -1.89
C HIS A 10 -13.88 6.92 -3.31
N MET A 11 -14.11 5.95 -4.20
CA MET A 11 -13.72 5.98 -5.61
C MET A 11 -14.94 6.03 -6.54
N ALA A 12 -16.02 6.66 -6.11
CA ALA A 12 -17.16 6.95 -6.96
C ALA A 12 -16.69 7.70 -8.22
N GLY A 13 -17.05 7.21 -9.41
CA GLY A 13 -16.61 7.75 -10.70
C GLY A 13 -15.29 7.20 -11.26
N LYS A 14 -14.60 6.29 -10.56
CA LYS A 14 -13.46 5.54 -11.13
C LYS A 14 -13.95 4.24 -11.79
N SER A 15 -13.23 3.81 -12.82
CA SER A 15 -13.49 2.54 -13.52
C SER A 15 -13.44 1.35 -12.57
N ASP A 16 -14.26 0.33 -12.84
CA ASP A 16 -14.31 -0.89 -12.03
C ASP A 16 -12.95 -1.58 -11.92
N ARG A 17 -12.17 -1.60 -13.02
CA ARG A 17 -10.78 -2.10 -13.01
C ARG A 17 -9.88 -1.40 -11.97
N SER A 18 -10.01 -0.08 -11.83
CA SER A 18 -9.24 0.68 -10.84
C SER A 18 -9.70 0.38 -9.43
N LYS A 19 -11.02 0.24 -9.20
CA LYS A 19 -11.57 -0.16 -7.91
C LYS A 19 -11.09 -1.57 -7.52
N GLN A 20 -11.18 -2.54 -8.44
CA GLN A 20 -10.70 -3.91 -8.22
C GLN A 20 -9.21 -3.95 -7.86
N MET A 21 -8.38 -3.15 -8.54
CA MET A 21 -6.96 -3.06 -8.23
C MET A 21 -6.70 -2.54 -6.80
N TYR A 22 -7.44 -1.51 -6.36
CA TYR A 22 -7.33 -1.01 -4.99
C TYR A 22 -7.79 -2.06 -3.98
N VAL A 23 -8.93 -2.71 -4.23
CA VAL A 23 -9.45 -3.79 -3.39
C VAL A 23 -8.42 -4.91 -3.26
N TYR A 24 -7.81 -5.33 -4.37
CA TYR A 24 -6.79 -6.37 -4.39
C TYR A 24 -5.60 -6.02 -3.48
N TRP A 25 -5.01 -4.83 -3.67
CA TRP A 25 -3.83 -4.43 -2.89
C TRP A 25 -4.14 -4.21 -1.42
N LEU A 26 -5.31 -3.67 -1.10
CA LEU A 26 -5.73 -3.49 0.29
C LEU A 26 -5.98 -4.83 0.98
N ASN A 27 -6.61 -5.80 0.30
CA ASN A 27 -6.76 -7.14 0.88
C ASN A 27 -5.41 -7.81 1.08
N ARG A 28 -4.49 -7.69 0.13
CA ARG A 28 -3.14 -8.26 0.24
C ARG A 28 -2.33 -7.63 1.38
N PHE A 29 -2.42 -6.31 1.53
CA PHE A 29 -1.79 -5.61 2.64
C PHE A 29 -2.40 -6.02 3.98
N ARG A 30 -3.73 -6.14 4.08
CA ARG A 30 -4.41 -6.63 5.28
C ARG A 30 -3.91 -8.01 5.69
N ASP A 31 -3.88 -8.94 4.74
CA ASP A 31 -3.45 -10.32 4.97
C ASP A 31 -2.00 -10.38 5.48
N TRP A 32 -1.10 -9.67 4.81
CA TRP A 32 0.29 -9.52 5.25
C TRP A 32 0.39 -8.88 6.64
N LEU A 33 -0.38 -7.83 6.90
CA LEU A 33 -0.33 -7.08 8.15
C LEU A 33 -0.77 -7.91 9.35
N VAL A 34 -1.82 -8.73 9.18
CA VAL A 34 -2.26 -9.70 10.19
C VAL A 34 -1.13 -10.70 10.49
N GLY A 35 -0.45 -11.19 9.47
CA GLY A 35 0.72 -12.07 9.64
C GLY A 35 1.91 -11.40 10.35
N ALA A 36 2.06 -10.08 10.19
CA ALA A 36 3.07 -9.27 10.86
C ALA A 36 2.66 -8.80 12.27
N GLY A 37 1.47 -9.17 12.76
CA GLY A 37 0.95 -8.76 14.07
C GLY A 37 0.41 -7.32 14.13
N GLY A 38 0.21 -6.69 12.97
CA GLY A 38 -0.36 -5.34 12.86
C GLY A 38 -1.87 -5.34 12.68
N ASP A 39 -2.46 -4.15 12.63
CA ASP A 39 -3.90 -3.96 12.48
C ASP A 39 -4.25 -2.84 11.49
N MET A 40 -5.24 -3.10 10.63
CA MET A 40 -5.60 -2.19 9.55
C MET A 40 -6.34 -0.93 10.04
N ALA A 41 -6.92 -0.96 11.24
CA ALA A 41 -7.55 0.20 11.86
C ALA A 41 -6.54 1.08 12.63
N ARG A 42 -5.32 0.58 12.87
CA ARG A 42 -4.23 1.28 13.56
C ARG A 42 -2.91 1.15 12.80
N LEU A 43 -2.92 1.61 11.56
CA LEU A 43 -1.75 1.66 10.69
C LEU A 43 -0.71 2.62 11.24
N THR A 44 0.48 2.10 11.45
CA THR A 44 1.67 2.89 11.71
C THR A 44 2.45 3.14 10.42
N ARG A 45 3.38 4.09 10.48
CA ARG A 45 4.37 4.27 9.41
C ARG A 45 5.21 3.00 9.18
N ALA A 46 5.54 2.28 10.25
CA ALA A 46 6.37 1.10 10.19
C ALA A 46 5.69 -0.02 9.40
N ASP A 47 4.37 -0.19 9.55
CA ASP A 47 3.60 -1.21 8.83
C ASP A 47 3.70 -1.05 7.31
N VAL A 48 3.55 0.19 6.82
CA VAL A 48 3.64 0.47 5.39
C VAL A 48 5.06 0.26 4.87
N GLN A 49 6.08 0.70 5.61
CA GLN A 49 7.47 0.54 5.21
C GLN A 49 7.89 -0.93 5.18
N GLN A 50 7.52 -1.70 6.20
CA GLN A 50 7.80 -3.13 6.28
C GLN A 50 7.11 -3.90 5.13
N PHE A 51 5.90 -3.47 4.72
CA PHE A 51 5.25 -4.06 3.55
C PHE A 51 5.98 -3.75 2.25
N ILE A 52 6.48 -2.52 2.08
CA ILE A 52 7.30 -2.16 0.91
C ILE A 52 8.58 -3.00 0.87
N ASP A 53 9.25 -3.17 2.03
CA ASP A 53 10.45 -3.99 2.15
C ASP A 53 10.15 -5.45 1.79
N TRP A 54 9.06 -6.00 2.34
CA TRP A 54 8.57 -7.34 2.00
C TRP A 54 8.28 -7.47 0.49
N MET A 55 7.62 -6.50 -0.15
CA MET A 55 7.36 -6.53 -1.59
C MET A 55 8.65 -6.50 -2.42
N THR A 56 9.63 -5.71 -1.98
CA THR A 56 10.95 -5.62 -2.62
C THR A 56 11.73 -6.92 -2.47
N ALA A 57 11.74 -7.51 -1.28
CA ALA A 57 12.35 -8.82 -1.02
C ALA A 57 11.70 -9.94 -1.85
N HIS A 58 10.40 -9.83 -2.13
CA HIS A 58 9.67 -10.75 -3.02
C HIS A 58 9.77 -10.38 -4.51
N LYS A 59 10.77 -9.57 -4.88
CA LYS A 59 11.11 -9.17 -6.26
C LYS A 59 9.94 -8.53 -7.02
N LYS A 60 9.00 -7.85 -6.32
CA LYS A 60 7.94 -7.08 -7.00
C LYS A 60 8.55 -5.88 -7.70
N SER A 61 8.07 -5.61 -8.92
CA SER A 61 8.56 -4.49 -9.71
C SER A 61 8.24 -3.14 -9.04
N PRO A 62 9.05 -2.09 -9.24
CA PRO A 62 8.81 -0.76 -8.68
C PRO A 62 7.41 -0.21 -9.01
N SER A 63 6.92 -0.45 -10.23
CA SER A 63 5.57 -0.05 -10.65
C SER A 63 4.47 -0.75 -9.85
N THR A 64 4.68 -2.02 -9.50
CA THR A 64 3.76 -2.80 -8.68
C THR A 64 3.73 -2.29 -7.24
N VAL A 65 4.91 -2.04 -6.66
CA VAL A 65 5.05 -1.44 -5.33
C VAL A 65 4.37 -0.07 -5.28
N SER A 66 4.60 0.78 -6.29
CA SER A 66 3.99 2.12 -6.37
C SER A 66 2.45 2.06 -6.38
N VAL A 67 1.87 1.11 -7.12
CA VAL A 67 0.42 0.91 -7.16
C VAL A 67 -0.12 0.44 -5.80
N ALA A 68 0.56 -0.51 -5.14
CA ALA A 68 0.19 -0.98 -3.81
C ALA A 68 0.24 0.15 -2.76
N VAL A 69 1.33 0.91 -2.75
CA VAL A 69 1.53 2.06 -1.85
C VAL A 69 0.47 3.12 -2.10
N SER A 70 0.10 3.38 -3.35
CA SER A 70 -0.97 4.34 -3.68
C SER A 70 -2.31 3.91 -3.09
N ALA A 71 -2.65 2.62 -3.18
CA ALA A 71 -3.87 2.08 -2.58
C ALA A 71 -3.86 2.23 -1.04
N ILE A 72 -2.75 1.87 -0.39
CA ILE A 72 -2.60 1.96 1.07
C ILE A 72 -2.69 3.43 1.55
N ARG A 73 -2.07 4.36 0.82
CA ARG A 73 -2.14 5.80 1.12
C ARG A 73 -3.55 6.34 1.01
N ALA A 74 -4.28 5.92 -0.01
CA ALA A 74 -5.68 6.31 -0.18
C ALA A 74 -6.52 5.77 0.98
N PHE A 75 -6.31 4.51 1.38
CA PHE A 75 -6.97 3.92 2.53
C PHE A 75 -6.68 4.67 3.84
N ALA A 76 -5.41 4.98 4.12
CA ALA A 76 -5.03 5.76 5.30
C ALA A 76 -5.72 7.13 5.32
N ARG A 77 -5.86 7.78 4.15
CA ARG A 77 -6.62 9.02 4.01
C ARG A 77 -8.11 8.82 4.29
N TRP A 78 -8.73 7.78 3.72
CA TRP A 78 -10.18 7.53 3.87
C TRP A 78 -10.58 7.19 5.31
N THR A 79 -9.65 6.63 6.08
CA THR A 79 -9.86 6.22 7.46
C THR A 79 -9.33 7.22 8.50
N GLY A 80 -8.85 8.40 8.08
CA GLY A 80 -8.33 9.42 8.99
C GLY A 80 -6.99 9.08 9.64
N GLN A 81 -6.26 8.09 9.11
CA GLN A 81 -4.97 7.63 9.62
C GLN A 81 -3.82 8.43 8.98
N GLU A 82 -3.88 9.77 9.06
CA GLU A 82 -2.93 10.65 8.37
C GLU A 82 -1.49 10.53 8.88
N HIS A 83 -1.30 10.08 10.12
CA HIS A 83 0.01 9.77 10.69
C HIS A 83 0.75 8.67 9.91
N ALA A 84 0.03 7.73 9.29
CA ALA A 84 0.63 6.71 8.43
C ALA A 84 1.14 7.27 7.08
N ARG A 85 0.73 8.50 6.68
CA ARG A 85 1.12 9.13 5.40
C ARG A 85 2.46 9.87 5.44
N HIS A 86 2.88 10.36 6.61
CA HIS A 86 3.73 11.56 6.73
C HIS A 86 5.16 11.44 6.14
N ASN A 87 5.59 10.27 5.69
CA ASN A 87 6.95 10.05 5.14
C ASN A 87 7.02 9.04 3.99
N LEU A 88 5.91 8.76 3.30
CA LEU A 88 5.90 7.89 2.11
C LEU A 88 6.34 8.67 0.86
N SER A 89 7.46 9.40 0.93
CA SER A 89 8.06 10.10 -0.21
C SER A 89 8.43 9.08 -1.27
N THR A 90 7.48 8.90 -2.19
CA THR A 90 7.51 7.93 -3.30
C THR A 90 8.75 8.11 -4.17
N HIS A 91 9.40 9.27 -4.16
CA HIS A 91 10.63 9.50 -4.91
C HIS A 91 11.83 8.82 -4.26
N ALA A 92 12.18 9.14 -3.00
CA ALA A 92 13.39 8.63 -2.36
C ALA A 92 13.37 7.11 -2.08
N ASP A 93 12.19 6.54 -1.82
CA ASP A 93 12.05 5.11 -1.49
C ASP A 93 12.07 4.23 -2.75
N LEU A 94 11.45 4.67 -3.86
CA LEU A 94 11.55 3.99 -5.15
C LEU A 94 12.96 4.04 -5.74
N GLU A 95 13.75 5.08 -5.45
CA GLU A 95 15.16 5.13 -5.87
C GLU A 95 16.01 4.06 -5.19
N LYS A 96 15.72 3.70 -3.92
CA LYS A 96 16.36 2.55 -3.26
C LYS A 96 15.99 1.22 -3.93
N VAL A 97 14.71 1.04 -4.28
CA VAL A 97 14.25 -0.16 -5.00
C VAL A 97 14.89 -0.26 -6.39
N LYS A 98 15.06 0.86 -7.10
CA LYS A 98 15.77 0.90 -8.38
C LYS A 98 17.27 0.55 -8.25
N ARG A 99 17.94 1.04 -7.19
CA ARG A 99 19.36 0.76 -6.93
C ARG A 99 19.65 -0.71 -6.64
N PHE A 100 18.70 -1.45 -6.07
CA PHE A 100 18.87 -2.87 -5.77
C PHE A 100 18.99 -3.77 -7.03
N ARG A 101 18.62 -3.25 -8.22
CA ARG A 101 18.67 -3.99 -9.49
C ARG A 101 19.97 -3.80 -10.29
N VAL A 102 20.94 -3.03 -9.77
CA VAL A 102 22.19 -2.67 -10.48
C VAL A 102 23.42 -3.35 -9.86
N LEU A 103 23.23 -4.25 -8.89
CA LEU A 103 24.33 -4.97 -8.21
C LEU A 103 24.30 -6.50 -8.44
N GLU A 104 23.68 -6.97 -9.52
CA GLU A 104 23.79 -8.37 -9.98
C GLU A 104 24.56 -8.44 -11.30
#